data_AF-A0A9Q3KT55-F1
#
_entry.id   AF-A0A9Q3KT55-F1
#
_cell.length_a   1.000
_cell.length_b   1.000
_cell.length_c   1.000
_cell.angle_alpha   90.00
_cell.angle_beta   90.00
_cell.angle_gamma   90.00
#
_symmetry.space_group_name_H-M   'P 1'
#
loop_
_entity.id
_entity.type
_entity.pdbx_description
1 polymer ?
#
loop_
_entity_poly.entity_id
_entity_poly.type
_entity_poly.pdbx_seq_one_letter_code
_entity_poly.pdbx_strand_id
1 'polypeptide(L)' 'MIKIQEPSRPWEIVHMDWVTGLPPGGDRSYNSFLVIVDRFSKTSIFLTFDNNVTAMDTALLIWNRGV' A
#
# COMPACT_ATOMS: atom_id res chain seq x y z
N MET A 1 -23.47 -11.24 -10.45
CA MET A 1 -22.65 -11.15 -9.22
C MET A 1 -21.22 -11.49 -9.61
N ILE A 2 -20.26 -10.59 -9.47
CA ILE A 2 -18.85 -10.88 -9.81
C ILE A 2 -18.30 -11.76 -8.68
N LYS A 3 -17.83 -12.97 -9.02
CA LYS A 3 -17.18 -13.86 -8.07
C LYS A 3 -15.74 -13.39 -7.90
N ILE A 4 -15.41 -12.87 -6.73
CA ILE A 4 -14.04 -12.48 -6.40
C ILE A 4 -13.25 -13.77 -6.16
N GLN A 5 -12.12 -13.91 -6.84
CA GLN A 5 -11.24 -15.07 -6.68
C GLN A 5 -10.57 -15.00 -5.32
N GLU A 6 -10.65 -16.07 -4.54
CA GLU A 6 -9.92 -16.16 -3.27
C GLU A 6 -8.47 -16.56 -3.55
N PRO A 7 -7.49 -15.93 -2.87
CA PRO A 7 -6.09 -16.29 -3.02
C PRO A 7 -5.84 -17.69 -2.44
N SER A 8 -4.93 -18.43 -3.06
CA SER A 8 -4.48 -19.76 -2.67
C SER A 8 -3.19 -19.75 -1.86
N ARG A 9 -2.42 -18.66 -1.93
CA ARG A 9 -1.14 -18.49 -1.21
C ARG A 9 -0.93 -17.03 -0.76
N PRO A 10 -0.07 -16.79 0.25
CA PRO A 10 0.32 -15.44 0.64
C PRO A 10 0.85 -14.62 -0.55
N TRP A 11 0.48 -13.34 -0.58
CA TRP A 11 0.92 -12.34 -1.56
C TRP A 11 0.49 -12.61 -3.00
N GLU A 12 -0.49 -13.48 -3.23
CA GLU A 12 -1.03 -13.75 -4.57
C GLU A 12 -1.98 -12.63 -5.04
N ILE A 13 -2.82 -12.14 -4.12
CA ILE A 13 -3.75 -11.03 -4.36
C ILE A 13 -3.55 -10.03 -3.24
N VAL A 14 -3.24 -8.79 -3.60
CA VAL A 14 -3.12 -7.68 -2.65
C VAL A 14 -4.20 -6.63 -2.91
N HIS A 15 -4.70 -6.00 -1.84
CA HIS A 15 -5.40 -4.72 -1.94
C HIS A 15 -4.45 -3.60 -1.58
N MET A 16 -4.52 -2.50 -2.33
CA MET A 16 -3.72 -1.33 -2.06
C MET A 16 -4.62 -0.09 -2.01
N ASP A 17 -4.36 0.80 -1.07
CA ASP A 17 -5.03 2.09 -1.01
C ASP A 17 -4.18 3.18 -0.37
N TRP A 18 -4.39 4.41 -0.81
CA TRP A 18 -3.74 5.60 -0.30
C TRP A 18 -4.59 6.23 0.79
N VAL A 19 -4.03 6.30 2.00
CA VAL A 19 -4.60 7.10 3.09
C VAL A 19 -3.90 8.45 3.07
N THR A 20 -4.65 9.52 2.84
CA THR A 20 -4.12 10.89 2.70
C THR A 20 -4.85 11.85 3.64
N GLY A 21 -4.34 13.08 3.76
CA GLY A 21 -4.98 14.13 4.56
C GLY A 21 -4.81 13.94 6.07
N LEU A 22 -3.81 13.16 6.49
CA LEU A 22 -3.51 12.99 7.90
C LEU A 22 -2.80 14.23 8.45
N PRO A 23 -2.96 14.52 9.75
CA PRO A 23 -2.08 15.47 10.43
C PRO A 23 -0.61 15.09 10.22
N PRO A 24 0.29 16.06 9.95
CA PRO A 24 1.71 15.78 9.79
C PRO A 24 2.29 15.05 11.02
N GLY A 25 3.01 13.95 10.78
CA GLY A 25 3.54 13.10 11.84
C GLY A 25 5.02 12.73 11.67
N GLY A 26 5.69 12.54 12.81
CA GLY A 26 7.10 12.17 12.89
C GLY A 26 8.08 13.26 12.44
N ASP A 27 9.37 12.95 12.48
CA ASP A 27 10.45 13.91 12.18
C ASP A 27 10.38 14.47 10.74
N ARG A 28 9.77 13.71 9.83
CA ARG A 28 9.61 14.06 8.41
C ARG A 28 8.24 14.64 8.06
N SER A 29 7.36 14.84 9.04
CA SER A 29 6.03 15.46 8.84
C SER A 29 5.20 14.78 7.73
N TYR A 30 5.26 13.45 7.64
CA TYR A 30 4.48 12.68 6.68
C TYR A 30 2.98 12.82 6.98
N ASN A 31 2.17 12.87 5.92
CA ASN A 31 0.73 13.13 5.99
C ASN A 31 -0.10 12.17 5.12
N SER A 32 0.57 11.19 4.53
CA SER A 32 -0.06 10.08 3.82
C SER A 32 0.71 8.78 3.99
N PHE A 33 0.03 7.66 3.74
CA PHE A 33 0.67 6.37 3.58
C PHE A 33 -0.07 5.49 2.57
N LEU A 34 0.69 4.63 1.89
CA LEU A 34 0.17 3.53 1.09
C LEU A 34 0.03 2.31 2.00
N VAL A 35 -1.17 1.73 2.04
CA VAL A 35 -1.42 0.43 2.68
C VAL A 35 -1.42 -0.64 1.60
N ILE A 36 -0.69 -1.72 1.82
CA ILE A 36 -0.74 -2.92 0.99
C ILE A 36 -1.17 -4.07 1.91
N VAL A 37 -2.25 -4.76 1.58
CA VAL A 37 -2.81 -5.85 2.39
C VAL A 37 -2.82 -7.14 1.58
N ASP A 38 -2.14 -8.16 2.08
CA ASP A 38 -2.27 -9.52 1.55
C ASP A 38 -3.66 -10.09 1.85
N ARG A 39 -4.39 -10.48 0.80
CA ARG A 39 -5.75 -11.02 0.96
C ARG A 39 -5.77 -12.37 1.65
N PHE A 40 -4.70 -13.15 1.56
CA PHE A 40 -4.63 -14.48 2.15
C PHE A 40 -4.38 -14.40 3.67
N SER A 41 -3.25 -13.83 4.08
CA SER A 41 -2.83 -13.76 5.48
C SER A 41 -3.42 -12.61 6.29
N LYS A 42 -3.99 -11.59 5.63
CA LYS A 42 -4.39 -10.30 6.22
C LYS A 42 -3.22 -9.47 6.77
N THR A 43 -1.98 -9.85 6.46
CA THR A 43 -0.80 -9.05 6.78
C THR A 43 -0.80 -7.75 5.98
N SER A 44 -0.40 -6.66 6.62
CA SER A 44 -0.34 -5.33 6.01
C SER A 44 1.07 -4.75 6.03
N ILE A 45 1.39 -3.99 4.99
CA ILE A 45 2.59 -3.17 4.87
C ILE A 45 2.14 -1.71 4.76
N PHE A 46 2.74 -0.85 5.58
CA PHE A 46 2.50 0.59 5.58
C PHE A 46 3.75 1.32 5.11
N LEU A 47 3.59 2.15 4.08
CA LEU A 47 4.68 2.93 3.49
C LEU A 47 4.30 4.41 3.60
N THR A 48 5.06 5.21 4.36
CA THR A 48 4.74 6.61 4.69
C THR A 48 5.33 7.59 3.68
N PHE A 49 4.58 8.63 3.34
CA PHE A 49 4.95 9.60 2.32
C PHE A 49 4.49 11.03 2.64
N ASP A 50 5.10 11.98 1.95
CA ASP A 50 4.50 13.29 1.74
C ASP A 50 3.50 13.21 0.57
N ASN A 51 2.49 14.09 0.54
CA ASN A 51 1.32 14.01 -0.35
C ASN A 51 1.59 14.11 -1.88
N ASN A 52 2.83 14.00 -2.35
CA ASN A 52 3.22 14.26 -3.75
C ASN A 52 3.66 13.01 -4.53
N VAL A 53 3.20 11.83 -4.16
CA VAL A 53 3.59 10.58 -4.82
C VAL A 53 2.82 10.34 -6.11
N THR A 54 3.53 10.13 -7.23
CA THR A 54 2.91 9.79 -8.52
C THR A 54 2.65 8.29 -8.67
N ALA A 55 1.88 7.91 -9.70
CA ALA A 55 1.69 6.51 -10.06
C ALA A 55 3.02 5.82 -10.43
N MET A 56 3.94 6.54 -11.08
CA MET A 56 5.27 6.03 -11.43
C MET A 56 6.11 5.78 -10.17
N ASP A 57 6.10 6.72 -9.23
CA ASP A 57 6.80 6.55 -7.94
C ASP A 57 6.26 5.35 -7.18
N THR A 58 4.93 5.19 -7.16
CA THR A 58 4.27 4.03 -6.54
C THR A 58 4.73 2.71 -7.18
N ALA A 59 4.75 2.64 -8.51
CA ALA A 59 5.17 1.44 -9.23
C ALA A 59 6.65 1.10 -8.97
N LEU A 60 7.54 2.10 -9.03
CA LEU A 60 8.97 1.93 -8.73
C LEU A 60 9.20 1.49 -7.29
N LEU A 61 8.42 2.02 -6.35
CA LEU A 61 8.53 1.70 -4.94
C LEU A 61 8.15 0.25 -4.65
N ILE A 62 7.07 -0.25 -5.25
CA ILE A 62 6.65 -1.66 -5.15
C ILE A 62 7.71 -2.55 -5.80
N TRP A 63 8.13 -2.21 -7.02
CA TRP A 63 9.13 -2.97 -7.78
C TRP A 63 10.46 -3.11 -7.02
N ASN A 64 10.97 -2.01 -6.46
CA ASN A 64 12.27 -1.99 -5.79
C ASN A 64 12.24 -2.62 -4.38
N ARG A 65 11.09 -2.59 -3.69
CA ARG A 65 10.95 -3.22 -2.36
C ARG A 65 10.69 -4.73 -2.42
N GLY A 66 10.30 -5.26 -3.58
CA GLY A 66 9.95 -6.68 -3.72
C GLY A 66 8.70 -7.05 -2.94
N VAL A 67 7.71 -6.15 -2.93
CA VAL A 67 6.35 -6.47 -2.45
C VAL A 67 5.63 -7.32 -3.48
#